data_AF-A0A3C0IR47-F1
#
_entry.id   AF-A0A3C0IR47-F1
#
_cell.length_a   1.000
_cell.length_b   1.000
_cell.length_c   1.000
_cell.angle_alpha   90.00
_cell.angle_beta   90.00
_cell.angle_gamma   90.00
#
_symmetry.space_group_name_H-M   'P 1'
#
loop_
_entity.id
_entity.type
_entity.pdbx_description
1 polymer ?
#
loop_
_entity_poly.entity_id
_entity_poly.type
_entity_poly.pdbx_seq_one_letter_code
_entity_poly.pdbx_strand_id
1 'polypeptide(L)'
;QYQVIAMDQMGLASFASEPLVVGAKPIVLECEAFTARYQAPYANFSGDGFIVTSTKENKAIRLTVNVAIAGNYFLDVRYSNGSGPWNTDNKCAIRSLYVNKQYKGVLVLPQRGKDEWSDWGFSNAQQIALKAGNNTIELLFKPWNENMNVDVNTAMLDYVRLTPVW
;
A
#
# COMPACT_ATOMS: atom_id res chain seq x y z
N GLN A 1 -11.83 9.83 -14.22
CA GLN A 1 -10.85 10.49 -13.33
C GLN A 1 -10.81 11.96 -13.72
N TYR A 2 -10.67 12.87 -12.76
CA TYR A 2 -10.64 14.32 -12.99
C TYR A 2 -9.43 14.93 -12.29
N GLN A 3 -8.95 16.07 -12.77
CA GLN A 3 -7.95 16.89 -12.10
C GLN A 3 -8.46 18.34 -12.08
N VAL A 4 -8.04 19.09 -11.08
CA VAL A 4 -8.36 20.51 -10.95
C VAL A 4 -7.14 21.33 -11.35
N ILE A 5 -7.35 22.34 -12.19
CA ILE A 5 -6.36 23.34 -12.58
C ILE A 5 -6.95 24.71 -12.27
N ALA A 6 -6.18 25.58 -11.62
CA ALA A 6 -6.56 26.97 -11.46
C ALA A 6 -6.12 27.78 -12.68
N MET A 7 -6.95 28.73 -13.10
CA MET A 7 -6.66 29.66 -14.19
C MET A 7 -6.66 31.09 -13.63
N ASP A 8 -5.66 31.89 -14.01
CA ASP A 8 -5.67 33.31 -13.70
C ASP A 8 -6.52 34.11 -14.71
N GLN A 9 -6.63 35.42 -14.49
CA GLN A 9 -7.42 36.33 -15.35
C GLN A 9 -6.84 36.48 -16.77
N MET A 10 -5.58 36.11 -16.99
CA MET A 10 -4.91 36.14 -18.30
C MET A 10 -4.96 34.78 -19.02
N GLY A 11 -5.59 33.77 -18.41
CA GLY A 11 -5.70 32.42 -18.95
C GLY A 11 -4.46 31.55 -18.71
N LEU A 12 -3.57 31.93 -17.79
CA LEU A 12 -2.44 31.10 -17.39
C LEU A 12 -2.89 30.01 -16.42
N ALA A 13 -2.56 28.77 -16.75
CA ALA A 13 -2.88 27.58 -15.97
C ALA A 13 -1.85 27.31 -14.86
N SER A 14 -2.31 26.90 -13.69
CA SER A 14 -1.48 26.26 -12.66
C SER A 14 -1.10 24.83 -13.05
N PHE A 15 -0.29 24.17 -12.21
CA PHE A 15 -0.17 22.72 -12.27
C PHE A 15 -1.50 22.04 -11.92
N ALA A 16 -1.75 20.89 -12.52
CA ALA A 16 -2.92 20.07 -12.22
C ALA A 16 -2.78 19.42 -10.84
N SER A 17 -3.89 19.33 -10.11
CA SER A 17 -3.97 18.58 -8.85
C SER A 17 -3.64 17.10 -9.05
N GLU A 18 -3.48 16.37 -7.94
CA GLU A 18 -3.55 14.91 -8.02
C GLU A 18 -4.88 14.47 -8.64
N PRO A 19 -4.86 13.41 -9.47
CA PRO A 19 -6.08 12.90 -10.09
C PRO A 19 -7.11 12.34 -9.09
N LEU A 20 -8.34 12.85 -9.14
CA LEU A 20 -9.48 12.32 -8.40
C LEU A 20 -10.18 11.21 -9.20
N VAL A 21 -10.15 9.98 -8.68
CA VAL A 21 -10.90 8.86 -9.25
C VAL A 21 -12.38 9.02 -8.93
N VAL A 22 -13.23 9.00 -9.96
CA VAL A 22 -14.69 9.06 -9.84
C VAL A 22 -15.26 7.71 -10.27
N GLY A 23 -15.99 7.04 -9.37
CA GLY A 23 -16.51 5.67 -9.51
C GLY A 23 -16.94 5.09 -8.16
N ALA A 24 -17.20 3.78 -8.09
CA ALA A 24 -17.35 3.02 -6.83
C ALA A 24 -16.24 3.38 -5.85
N LYS A 25 -16.68 3.59 -4.61
CA LYS A 25 -15.79 3.81 -3.48
C LYS A 25 -14.93 2.57 -3.28
N PRO A 26 -13.61 2.73 -3.14
CA PRO A 26 -12.75 1.61 -2.83
C PRO A 26 -13.08 1.06 -1.43
N ILE A 27 -12.83 -0.23 -1.22
CA ILE A 27 -12.83 -0.82 0.11
C ILE A 27 -11.45 -0.55 0.72
N VAL A 28 -11.42 -0.01 1.94
CA VAL A 28 -10.21 0.27 2.70
C VAL A 28 -10.14 -0.70 3.87
N LEU A 29 -8.99 -1.35 4.04
CA LEU A 29 -8.70 -2.26 5.13
C LEU A 29 -7.51 -1.70 5.92
N GLU A 30 -7.79 -0.99 7.01
CA GLU A 30 -6.77 -0.46 7.93
C GLU A 30 -5.95 -1.63 8.50
N CYS A 31 -4.62 -1.60 8.34
CA CYS A 31 -3.77 -2.73 8.68
C CYS A 31 -3.75 -2.98 10.20
N GLU A 32 -3.85 -1.92 11.00
CA GLU A 32 -3.89 -1.98 12.46
C GLU A 32 -5.16 -2.64 13.01
N ALA A 33 -6.19 -2.83 12.18
CA ALA A 33 -7.36 -3.63 12.56
C ALA A 33 -7.07 -5.15 12.58
N PHE A 34 -5.99 -5.59 11.91
CA PHE A 34 -5.65 -7.02 11.75
C PHE A 34 -4.32 -7.40 12.42
N THR A 35 -3.51 -6.43 12.83
CA THR A 35 -2.17 -6.63 13.37
C THR A 35 -1.88 -5.52 14.37
N ALA A 36 -1.10 -5.78 15.41
CA ALA A 36 -0.84 -4.80 16.45
C ALA A 36 -0.21 -3.51 15.88
N ARG A 37 -0.79 -2.36 16.24
CA ARG A 37 -0.27 -1.03 15.88
C ARG A 37 1.17 -0.84 16.33
N TYR A 38 1.96 -0.23 15.48
CA TYR A 38 3.29 0.25 15.84
C TYR A 38 3.19 1.61 16.52
N GLN A 39 3.91 1.80 17.63
CA GLN A 39 3.90 3.05 18.38
C GLN A 39 5.13 3.88 18.02
N ALA A 40 4.94 4.91 17.19
CA ALA A 40 5.99 5.85 16.83
C ALA A 40 5.41 7.25 16.51
N PRO A 41 6.22 8.32 16.63
CA PRO A 41 5.75 9.70 16.48
C PRO A 41 5.66 10.15 15.01
N TYR A 42 5.21 9.26 14.11
CA TYR A 42 5.00 9.59 12.70
C TYR A 42 3.58 10.07 12.47
N ALA A 43 3.35 10.90 11.46
CA ALA A 43 2.06 11.52 11.17
C ALA A 43 1.55 11.13 9.78
N ASN A 44 0.34 11.61 9.41
CA ASN A 44 -0.28 11.47 8.09
C ASN A 44 -0.72 10.05 7.68
N PHE A 45 -0.77 9.11 8.62
CA PHE A 45 -1.47 7.82 8.46
C PHE A 45 -3.00 8.01 8.59
N SER A 46 -3.80 7.03 8.17
CA SER A 46 -5.26 7.02 8.39
C SER A 46 -5.66 6.16 9.58
N GLY A 47 -6.95 6.17 9.93
CA GLY A 47 -7.42 5.39 11.07
C GLY A 47 -6.74 5.79 12.38
N ASP A 48 -6.37 4.78 13.16
CA ASP A 48 -5.81 4.95 14.51
C ASP A 48 -4.32 4.61 14.60
N GLY A 49 -3.70 4.22 13.47
CA GLY A 49 -2.27 3.90 13.43
C GLY A 49 -1.83 3.25 12.13
N PHE A 50 -0.74 2.49 12.23
CA PHE A 50 -0.13 1.73 11.15
C PHE A 50 0.64 0.56 11.76
N ILE A 51 1.07 -0.38 10.91
CA ILE A 51 1.90 -1.52 11.32
C ILE A 51 3.28 -1.46 10.65
N VAL A 52 4.28 -2.12 11.23
CA VAL A 52 5.60 -2.29 10.61
C VAL A 52 5.73 -3.71 10.07
N THR A 53 6.34 -3.88 8.90
CA THR A 53 6.78 -5.17 8.39
C THR A 53 8.26 -5.11 8.06
N SER A 54 9.01 -6.17 8.41
CA SER A 54 10.45 -6.27 8.15
C SER A 54 10.88 -7.74 7.99
N THR A 55 12.19 -7.98 7.91
CA THR A 55 12.77 -9.33 7.94
C THR A 55 12.58 -10.04 9.30
N LYS A 56 12.22 -9.29 10.35
CA LYS A 56 12.08 -9.80 11.73
C LYS A 56 10.65 -9.66 12.28
N GLU A 57 9.92 -8.64 11.86
CA GLU A 57 8.60 -8.27 12.38
C GLU A 57 7.53 -8.41 11.30
N ASN A 58 6.35 -8.91 11.67
CA ASN A 58 5.17 -9.06 10.80
C ASN A 58 5.52 -9.58 9.39
N LYS A 59 6.24 -10.71 9.34
CA LYS A 59 6.60 -11.42 8.10
C LYS A 59 5.40 -12.02 7.37
N ALA A 60 4.27 -12.16 8.05
CA ALA A 60 3.03 -12.65 7.48
C ALA A 60 1.88 -11.82 8.03
N ILE A 61 1.32 -10.96 7.19
CA ILE A 61 0.16 -10.14 7.53
C ILE A 61 -1.04 -10.74 6.83
N ARG A 62 -2.12 -11.00 7.57
CA ARG A 62 -3.35 -11.57 7.05
C ARG A 62 -4.50 -10.61 7.29
N LEU A 63 -5.17 -10.21 6.21
CA LEU A 63 -6.38 -9.40 6.24
C LEU A 63 -7.56 -10.24 5.74
N THR A 64 -8.76 -9.91 6.20
CA THR A 64 -10.00 -10.52 5.72
C THR A 64 -10.96 -9.46 5.24
N VAL A 65 -11.65 -9.72 4.13
CA VAL A 65 -12.65 -8.82 3.56
C VAL A 65 -13.87 -9.59 3.13
N ASN A 66 -15.06 -9.06 3.45
CA ASN A 66 -16.33 -9.56 2.93
C ASN A 66 -16.73 -8.74 1.70
N VAL A 67 -17.03 -9.41 0.59
CA VAL A 67 -17.44 -8.76 -0.66
C VAL A 67 -18.81 -9.28 -1.07
N ALA A 68 -19.77 -8.39 -1.33
CA ALA A 68 -21.14 -8.80 -1.66
C ALA A 68 -21.24 -9.53 -3.01
N ILE A 69 -20.48 -9.08 -4.01
CA ILE A 69 -20.50 -9.61 -5.38
C ILE A 69 -19.08 -9.97 -5.79
N ALA A 70 -18.91 -11.17 -6.36
CA ALA A 70 -17.62 -11.58 -6.90
C ALA A 70 -17.18 -10.65 -8.04
N GLY A 71 -15.89 -10.36 -8.12
CA GLY A 71 -15.38 -9.42 -9.13
C GLY A 71 -13.87 -9.23 -9.08
N ASN A 72 -13.37 -8.47 -10.05
CA ASN A 72 -11.96 -8.09 -10.12
C ASN A 72 -11.74 -6.75 -9.41
N TYR A 73 -10.61 -6.65 -8.73
CA TYR A 73 -10.20 -5.47 -7.98
C TYR A 73 -8.74 -5.17 -8.25
N PHE A 74 -8.37 -3.90 -8.29
CA PHE A 74 -6.99 -3.49 -8.08
C PHE A 74 -6.72 -3.38 -6.58
N LEU A 75 -5.69 -4.09 -6.14
CA LEU A 75 -5.16 -4.01 -4.78
C LEU A 75 -3.87 -3.19 -4.80
N ASP A 76 -3.82 -2.11 -4.02
CA ASP A 76 -2.60 -1.41 -3.66
C ASP A 76 -2.54 -1.19 -2.14
N VAL A 77 -1.35 -0.87 -1.64
CA VAL A 77 -1.12 -0.65 -0.21
C VAL A 77 -0.59 0.75 -0.02
N ARG A 78 -1.19 1.50 0.90
CA ARG A 78 -0.62 2.77 1.37
C ARG A 78 0.47 2.46 2.38
N TYR A 79 1.67 2.96 2.13
CA TYR A 79 2.86 2.60 2.89
C TYR A 79 3.82 3.78 3.02
N SER A 80 4.72 3.66 4.00
CA SER A 80 5.90 4.51 4.14
C SER A 80 7.18 3.67 4.22
N ASN A 81 8.27 4.19 3.66
CA ASN A 81 9.60 3.57 3.73
C ASN A 81 10.67 4.65 3.81
N GLY A 82 10.98 5.08 5.03
CA GLY A 82 12.00 6.07 5.34
C GLY A 82 13.43 5.50 5.43
N SER A 83 13.68 4.27 4.95
CA SER A 83 14.93 3.55 5.21
C SER A 83 16.16 4.11 4.50
N GLY A 84 15.99 5.09 3.59
CA GLY A 84 17.09 5.75 2.89
C GLY A 84 16.60 6.56 1.69
N PRO A 85 17.52 7.12 0.87
CA PRO A 85 17.15 7.93 -0.28
C PRO A 85 16.40 7.09 -1.33
N TRP A 86 15.48 7.70 -2.08
CA TRP A 86 14.66 7.01 -3.08
C TRP A 86 15.46 6.38 -4.24
N ASN A 87 16.71 6.84 -4.46
CA ASN A 87 17.52 6.47 -5.62
C ASN A 87 18.73 5.56 -5.30
N THR A 88 18.96 5.16 -4.05
CA THR A 88 20.13 4.36 -3.66
C THR A 88 19.85 3.48 -2.43
N ASP A 89 20.87 2.77 -1.92
CA ASP A 89 20.88 1.85 -0.77
C ASP A 89 20.15 0.51 -0.93
N ASN A 90 19.30 0.36 -1.94
CA ASN A 90 18.60 -0.90 -2.29
C ASN A 90 17.72 -1.47 -1.17
N LYS A 91 17.10 -0.61 -0.33
CA LYS A 91 16.29 -0.98 0.85
C LYS A 91 14.78 -1.03 0.55
N CYS A 92 14.41 -1.37 -0.69
CA CYS A 92 13.02 -1.55 -1.10
C CYS A 92 12.39 -2.70 -0.31
N ALA A 93 11.25 -2.49 0.35
CA ALA A 93 10.54 -3.58 0.97
C ALA A 93 9.69 -4.34 -0.07
N ILE A 94 9.68 -5.66 0.00
CA ILE A 94 9.04 -6.52 -1.00
C ILE A 94 8.18 -7.55 -0.30
N ARG A 95 6.90 -7.68 -0.67
CA ARG A 95 5.99 -8.68 -0.10
C ARG A 95 5.28 -9.44 -1.21
N SER A 96 5.27 -10.77 -1.10
CA SER A 96 4.44 -11.61 -1.96
C SER A 96 2.98 -11.56 -1.54
N LEU A 97 2.11 -11.28 -2.51
CA LEU A 97 0.67 -11.16 -2.33
C LEU A 97 0.00 -12.51 -2.62
N TYR A 98 -0.82 -12.97 -1.67
CA TYR A 98 -1.70 -14.11 -1.83
C TYR A 98 -3.15 -13.69 -1.58
N VAL A 99 -4.06 -14.24 -2.39
CA VAL A 99 -5.50 -14.07 -2.23
C VAL A 99 -6.12 -15.45 -2.21
N ASN A 100 -6.86 -15.78 -1.14
CA ASN A 100 -7.46 -17.10 -0.93
C ASN A 100 -6.45 -18.24 -1.14
N LYS A 101 -5.25 -18.10 -0.55
CA LYS A 101 -4.10 -19.02 -0.64
C LYS A 101 -3.45 -19.14 -2.04
N GLN A 102 -3.91 -18.38 -3.02
CA GLN A 102 -3.30 -18.35 -4.36
C GLN A 102 -2.36 -17.16 -4.49
N TYR A 103 -1.14 -17.41 -5.00
CA TYR A 103 -0.19 -16.35 -5.32
C TYR A 103 -0.74 -15.44 -6.42
N LYS A 104 -0.61 -14.12 -6.24
CA LYS A 104 -1.09 -13.10 -7.20
C LYS A 104 0.02 -12.20 -7.73
N GLY A 105 1.16 -12.14 -7.06
CA GLY A 105 2.28 -11.33 -7.50
C GLY A 105 3.05 -10.75 -6.32
N VAL A 106 3.71 -9.62 -6.58
CA VAL A 106 4.57 -8.96 -5.62
C VAL A 106 4.12 -7.52 -5.46
N LEU A 107 4.09 -7.05 -4.22
CA LEU A 107 4.00 -5.66 -3.87
C LEU A 107 5.42 -5.15 -3.60
N VAL A 108 5.78 -4.09 -4.32
CA VAL A 108 7.04 -3.37 -4.12
C VAL A 108 6.76 -2.07 -3.36
N LEU A 109 7.58 -1.82 -2.35
CA LEU A 109 7.46 -0.71 -1.41
C LEU A 109 8.81 0.04 -1.38
N PRO A 110 9.18 0.76 -2.47
CA PRO A 110 10.43 1.50 -2.56
C PRO A 110 10.65 2.51 -1.43
N GLN A 111 11.92 2.88 -1.22
CA GLN A 111 12.26 3.99 -0.34
C GLN A 111 11.61 5.29 -0.82
N ARG A 112 11.12 6.09 0.11
CA ARG A 112 10.43 7.36 -0.16
C ARG A 112 11.20 8.60 0.32
N GLY A 113 12.19 8.40 1.19
CA GLY A 113 13.06 9.46 1.68
C GLY A 113 13.93 8.95 2.83
N LYS A 114 15.07 9.59 3.08
CA LYS A 114 15.92 9.21 4.19
C LYS A 114 15.34 9.76 5.49
N ASP A 115 15.07 8.88 6.44
CA ASP A 115 14.47 9.19 7.74
C ASP A 115 13.09 9.87 7.66
N GLU A 116 12.47 9.80 6.48
CA GLU A 116 11.16 10.40 6.18
C GLU A 116 10.08 9.32 6.21
N TRP A 117 9.56 9.06 7.41
CA TRP A 117 8.54 8.05 7.65
C TRP A 117 7.11 8.60 7.75
N SER A 118 6.95 9.94 7.69
CA SER A 118 5.63 10.57 7.64
C SER A 118 5.18 10.89 6.20
N ASP A 119 6.01 10.58 5.20
CA ASP A 119 5.61 10.51 3.80
C ASP A 119 5.00 9.14 3.48
N TRP A 120 3.79 9.16 2.93
CA TRP A 120 3.01 7.98 2.61
C TRP A 120 2.60 8.00 1.14
N GLY A 121 2.70 6.85 0.48
CA GLY A 121 2.20 6.69 -0.88
C GLY A 121 1.75 5.28 -1.17
N PHE A 122 1.32 5.03 -2.40
CA PHE A 122 0.81 3.73 -2.81
C PHE A 122 1.90 2.86 -3.43
N SER A 123 1.81 1.56 -3.16
CA SER A 123 2.57 0.53 -3.87
C SER A 123 2.15 0.44 -5.34
N ASN A 124 2.80 -0.44 -6.10
CA ASN A 124 2.21 -0.91 -7.34
C ASN A 124 0.83 -1.55 -7.06
N ALA A 125 -0.09 -1.37 -8.00
CA ALA A 125 -1.37 -2.05 -7.98
C ALA A 125 -1.24 -3.48 -8.54
N GLN A 126 -1.97 -4.42 -7.97
CA GLN A 126 -2.10 -5.80 -8.45
C GLN A 126 -3.56 -6.11 -8.71
N GLN A 127 -3.87 -6.60 -9.91
CA GLN A 127 -5.22 -7.05 -10.22
C GLN A 127 -5.47 -8.41 -9.56
N ILE A 128 -6.54 -8.50 -8.78
CA ILE A 128 -6.94 -9.71 -8.06
C ILE A 128 -8.42 -10.01 -8.31
N ALA A 129 -8.80 -11.28 -8.16
CA ALA A 129 -10.19 -11.72 -8.19
C ALA A 129 -10.66 -12.06 -6.78
N LEU A 130 -11.77 -11.47 -6.35
CA LEU A 130 -12.44 -11.75 -5.09
C LEU A 130 -13.74 -12.51 -5.33
N LYS A 131 -14.03 -13.48 -4.47
CA LYS A 131 -15.29 -14.23 -4.47
C LYS A 131 -16.35 -13.43 -3.69
N ALA A 132 -17.62 -13.71 -3.94
CA ALA A 132 -18.68 -13.25 -3.04
C ALA A 132 -18.49 -13.90 -1.66
N GLY A 133 -18.76 -13.15 -0.59
CA GLY A 133 -18.50 -13.52 0.79
C GLY A 133 -17.08 -13.21 1.25
N ASN A 134 -16.57 -14.01 2.19
CA ASN A 134 -15.28 -13.77 2.83
C ASN A 134 -14.11 -14.18 1.93
N ASN A 135 -13.14 -13.29 1.84
CA ASN A 135 -11.85 -13.51 1.18
C ASN A 135 -10.72 -13.25 2.17
N THR A 136 -9.61 -13.94 1.97
CA THR A 136 -8.37 -13.73 2.74
C THR A 136 -7.30 -13.14 1.83
N ILE A 137 -6.64 -12.10 2.30
CA ILE A 137 -5.50 -11.44 1.65
C ILE A 137 -4.30 -11.61 2.57
N GLU A 138 -3.17 -12.06 2.02
CA GLU A 138 -1.94 -12.27 2.79
C GLU A 138 -0.77 -11.56 2.12
N LEU A 139 -0.04 -10.76 2.91
CA LEU A 139 1.21 -10.12 2.52
C LEU A 139 2.34 -10.86 3.23
N LEU A 140 3.15 -11.60 2.47
CA LEU A 140 4.15 -12.50 3.02
C LEU A 140 5.55 -12.03 2.65
N PHE A 141 6.46 -12.02 3.61
CA PHE A 141 7.90 -11.95 3.37
C PHE A 141 8.44 -13.37 3.19
N LYS A 142 8.97 -13.65 1.99
CA LYS A 142 9.50 -14.95 1.56
C LYS A 142 10.99 -14.82 1.18
N PRO A 143 11.74 -15.92 1.08
CA PRO A 143 13.16 -15.86 0.70
C PRO A 143 13.42 -15.15 -0.64
N TRP A 144 12.51 -15.26 -1.60
CA TRP A 144 12.60 -14.56 -2.90
C TRP A 144 12.15 -13.08 -2.84
N ASN A 145 11.80 -12.57 -1.66
CA ASN A 145 11.54 -11.15 -1.43
C ASN A 145 12.75 -10.43 -0.81
N GLU A 146 13.83 -11.15 -0.53
CA GLU A 146 15.10 -10.53 -0.13
C GLU A 146 15.55 -9.55 -1.21
N ASN A 147 15.91 -8.34 -0.78
CA ASN A 147 16.44 -7.30 -1.67
C ASN A 147 17.97 -7.33 -1.62
N MET A 148 18.64 -6.49 -2.43
CA MET A 148 20.10 -6.46 -2.47
C MET A 148 20.75 -5.90 -1.18
N ASN A 149 19.99 -5.24 -0.30
CA ASN A 149 20.51 -4.77 0.98
C ASN A 149 20.66 -5.90 2.00
N VAL A 150 19.86 -6.97 1.89
CA VAL A 150 19.83 -8.18 2.75
C VAL A 150 19.41 -7.92 4.20
N ASP A 151 19.87 -6.82 4.81
CA ASP A 151 19.56 -6.49 6.20
C ASP A 151 18.25 -5.70 6.35
N VAL A 152 17.99 -4.77 5.42
CA VAL A 152 16.85 -3.85 5.51
C VAL A 152 15.82 -4.13 4.43
N ASN A 153 14.64 -4.58 4.85
CA ASN A 153 13.46 -4.82 4.02
C ASN A 153 12.19 -4.32 4.75
N THR A 154 12.30 -3.12 5.33
CA THR A 154 11.32 -2.54 6.24
C THR A 154 10.37 -1.59 5.52
N ALA A 155 9.08 -1.67 5.84
CA ALA A 155 8.09 -0.66 5.49
C ALA A 155 7.03 -0.55 6.60
N MET A 156 6.43 0.64 6.72
CA MET A 156 5.21 0.85 7.49
C MET A 156 4.02 0.71 6.54
N LEU A 157 2.99 -0.02 6.95
CA LEU A 157 1.76 -0.21 6.18
C LEU A 157 0.60 0.44 6.93
N ASP A 158 -0.11 1.31 6.23
CA ASP A 158 -1.27 2.04 6.72
C ASP A 158 -2.53 1.22 6.43
N TYR A 159 -2.97 1.19 5.17
CA TYR A 159 -4.09 0.35 4.72
C TYR A 159 -3.85 -0.35 3.39
N VAL A 160 -4.64 -1.41 3.17
CA VAL A 160 -4.84 -2.02 1.86
C VAL A 160 -6.10 -1.41 1.23
N ARG A 161 -6.00 -0.98 -0.02
CA ARG A 161 -7.11 -0.43 -0.80
C ARG A 161 -7.49 -1.39 -1.92
N LEU A 162 -8.79 -1.65 -2.04
CA LEU A 162 -9.37 -2.47 -3.09
C LEU A 162 -10.28 -1.62 -3.95
N THR A 163 -9.87 -1.37 -5.19
CA THR A 163 -10.64 -0.57 -6.15
C THR A 163 -11.31 -1.52 -7.16
N PRO A 164 -12.66 -1.54 -7.25
CA PRO A 164 -13.37 -2.38 -8.23
C PRO A 164 -12.93 -2.07 -9.67
N VAL A 165 -12.77 -3.12 -10.47
CA VAL A 165 -12.59 -3.03 -11.92
C VAL A 165 -13.96 -3.17 -12.58
N TRP A 166 -14.29 -2.23 -13.46
CA TRP A 166 -15.55 -2.17 -14.21
C TRP A 166 -15.50 -3.00 -15.48
#